data_AF-A0A0R3U4L0-F1
#
_entry.id   AF-A0A0R3U4L0-F1
#
_cell.length_a   1.000
_cell.length_b   1.000
_cell.length_c   1.000
_cell.angle_alpha   90.00
_cell.angle_beta   90.00
_cell.angle_gamma   90.00
#
_symmetry.space_group_name_H-M   'P 1'
#
loop_
_entity.id
_entity.type
_entity.pdbx_description
1 polymer ?
#
loop_
_entity_poly.entity_id
_entity_poly.type
_entity_poly.pdbx_seq_one_letter_code
_entity_poly.pdbx_strand_id
1 'polypeptide(L)' 'MKAIKGGHFECVDLLLNYRADLTVRDKYGNSPIHQAVKYGRQNILELLLRNGVDINTHNEVMLESSAKYRFIP' A
#
# COMPACT_ATOMS: atom_id res chain seq x y z
N MET A 1 -3.78 8.71 -0.17
CA MET A 1 -2.36 8.77 -0.60
C MET A 1 -1.46 9.65 0.25
N LYS A 2 -1.84 10.89 0.63
CA LYS A 2 -0.94 11.78 1.41
C LYS A 2 -0.52 11.19 2.76
N ALA A 3 -1.46 10.60 3.50
CA ALA A 3 -1.18 9.94 4.79
C ALA A 3 -0.12 8.83 4.66
N ILE A 4 -0.20 8.03 3.59
CA ILE A 4 0.76 6.96 3.29
C ILE A 4 2.15 7.54 3.02
N LYS A 5 2.27 8.56 2.17
CA LYS A 5 3.56 9.22 1.89
C LYS A 5 4.21 9.77 3.17
N GLY A 6 3.41 10.40 4.01
CA GLY A 6 3.83 10.97 5.30
C GLY A 6 4.17 9.93 6.37
N GLY A 7 3.76 8.67 6.21
CA GLY A 7 3.93 7.64 7.24
C GLY A 7 2.94 7.75 8.39
N HIS A 8 1.81 8.44 8.20
CA HIS A 8 0.78 8.64 9.22
C HIS A 8 -0.09 7.38 9.37
N PHE A 9 0.40 6.43 10.16
CA PHE A 9 -0.23 5.12 10.35
C PHE A 9 -1.68 5.23 10.84
N GLU A 10 -1.91 6.00 11.90
CA GLU A 10 -3.22 6.19 12.54
C GLU A 10 -4.23 6.80 11.58
N CYS A 11 -3.78 7.72 10.71
CA CYS A 11 -4.63 8.28 9.67
C CYS A 11 -5.01 7.23 8.63
N VAL A 12 -4.07 6.35 8.25
CA VAL A 12 -4.38 5.27 7.29
C VAL A 12 -5.33 4.25 7.91
N ASP A 13 -5.11 3.87 9.16
CA ASP A 13 -5.99 2.96 9.91
C ASP A 13 -7.41 3.51 10.05
N LEU A 14 -7.54 4.78 10.41
CA LEU A 14 -8.84 5.45 10.47
C LEU A 14 -9.53 5.43 9.09
N LEU A 15 -8.82 5.79 8.01
CA LEU A 15 -9.37 5.77 6.66
C LEU A 15 -9.85 4.37 6.25
N LEU A 16 -9.10 3.33 6.59
CA LEU A 16 -9.46 1.94 6.33
C LEU A 16 -10.71 1.52 7.11
N ASN A 17 -10.82 1.94 8.38
CA ASN A 17 -12.01 1.71 9.20
C ASN A 17 -13.28 2.35 8.60
N TYR A 18 -13.13 3.46 7.87
CA TYR A 18 -14.21 4.09 7.11
C TYR A 18 -14.43 3.48 5.70
N ARG A 19 -13.91 2.28 5.44
CA ARG A 19 -13.99 1.59 4.14
C ARG A 19 -13.44 2.44 2.99
N ALA A 20 -12.32 3.13 3.22
CA ALA A 20 -11.64 3.85 2.15
C ALA A 20 -11.35 2.91 0.98
N ASP A 21 -11.60 3.41 -0.23
CA ASP A 21 -11.32 2.66 -1.45
C ASP A 21 -9.82 2.54 -1.66
N LEU A 22 -9.35 1.29 -1.79
CA LEU A 22 -7.94 0.94 -1.95
C LEU A 22 -7.57 0.66 -3.42
N THR A 23 -8.55 0.71 -4.31
CA THR A 23 -8.35 0.62 -5.76
C THR A 23 -7.94 1.95 -6.38
N VAL A 24 -8.02 3.05 -5.61
CA VAL A 24 -7.68 4.40 -6.07
C VAL A 24 -6.24 4.49 -6.57
N ARG A 25 -6.06 5.11 -7.74
CA ARG A 25 -4.75 5.32 -8.36
C ARG A 25 -4.45 6.81 -8.44
N ASP A 26 -3.18 7.17 -8.25
CA ASP A 26 -2.73 8.53 -8.53
C ASP A 26 -2.54 8.78 -10.04
N LYS A 27 -2.15 10.01 -10.40
CA LYS A 27 -1.89 10.40 -11.80
C LYS A 27 -0.77 9.60 -12.51
N TYR A 28 -0.03 8.79 -11.75
CA TYR A 28 1.01 7.90 -12.26
C TYR A 28 0.58 6.42 -12.20
N GLY A 29 -0.70 6.15 -11.91
CA GLY A 29 -1.23 4.80 -11.80
C GLY A 29 -0.89 4.06 -10.51
N ASN A 30 -0.33 4.73 -9.50
CA ASN A 30 0.08 4.10 -8.23
C ASN A 30 -1.10 3.94 -7.28
N SER A 31 -1.30 2.72 -6.79
CA SER A 31 -2.24 2.38 -5.71
C SER A 31 -1.68 2.72 -4.31
N PRO A 32 -2.47 2.61 -3.23
CA PRO A 32 -2.01 2.83 -1.86
C PRO A 32 -0.78 2.00 -1.48
N ILE A 33 -0.74 0.74 -1.90
CA ILE A 33 0.39 -0.18 -1.68
C ILE A 33 1.65 0.34 -2.36
N HIS A 34 1.57 0.78 -3.61
CA HIS A 34 2.73 1.31 -4.33
C HIS A 34 3.33 2.52 -3.61
N GLN A 35 2.48 3.38 -3.05
CA GLN A 35 2.94 4.51 -2.24
C GLN A 35 3.59 4.05 -0.94
N ALA A 36 3.03 3.04 -0.26
CA ALA A 36 3.65 2.50 0.96
C ALA A 36 5.03 1.91 0.67
N VAL A 37 5.16 1.12 -0.41
CA VAL A 37 6.42 0.54 -0.87
C VAL A 37 7.43 1.59 -1.28
N LYS A 38 7.05 2.53 -2.15
CA LYS A 38 7.92 3.60 -2.66
C LYS A 38 8.55 4.45 -1.56
N TYR A 39 7.81 4.67 -0.47
CA TYR A 39 8.27 5.46 0.68
C TYR A 39 8.76 4.59 1.85
N GLY A 40 8.90 3.26 1.67
CA GLY A 40 9.42 2.35 2.69
C GLY A 40 8.56 2.22 3.94
N ARG A 41 7.25 2.44 3.83
CA ARG A 41 6.30 2.41 4.96
C ARG A 41 5.82 0.99 5.25
N GLN A 42 6.68 0.19 5.88
CA GLN A 42 6.41 -1.22 6.17
C GLN A 42 5.17 -1.43 7.04
N ASN A 43 5.00 -0.65 8.10
CA ASN A 43 3.83 -0.70 8.98
C ASN A 43 2.51 -0.41 8.23
N ILE A 44 2.51 0.59 7.35
CA ILE A 44 1.34 0.94 6.53
C ILE A 44 1.11 -0.13 5.45
N LEU A 45 2.18 -0.69 4.89
CA LEU A 45 2.09 -1.78 3.93
C LEU A 45 1.40 -2.99 4.57
N GLU A 46 1.86 -3.46 5.73
CA GLU A 46 1.22 -4.56 6.46
C GLU A 46 -0.25 -4.28 6.76
N LEU A 47 -0.59 -3.06 7.16
CA LEU A 47 -1.97 -2.66 7.44
C LEU A 47 -2.86 -2.75 6.19
N LEU A 48 -2.36 -2.30 5.04
CA LEU A 48 -3.06 -2.40 3.76
C LEU A 48 -3.24 -3.86 3.32
N LEU A 49 -2.22 -4.70 3.52
CA LEU A 49 -2.28 -6.13 3.22
C LEU A 49 -3.31 -6.87 4.07
N ARG A 50 -3.39 -6.56 5.36
CA ARG A 50 -4.39 -7.14 6.28
C ARG A 50 -5.82 -6.77 5.91
N ASN A 51 -6.03 -5.63 5.26
CA ASN A 51 -7.33 -5.15 4.81
C ASN A 51 -7.76 -5.71 3.43
N GLY A 52 -7.10 -6.76 2.95
CA GLY A 52 -7.51 -7.49 1.73
C GLY A 52 -7.14 -6.80 0.43
N VAL A 53 -6.17 -5.87 0.45
CA VAL A 53 -5.65 -5.31 -0.80
C VAL A 53 -4.85 -6.38 -1.53
N ASP A 54 -5.29 -6.67 -2.76
CA ASP A 54 -4.59 -7.62 -3.60
C ASP A 54 -3.19 -7.08 -3.98
N ILE A 55 -2.17 -7.83 -3.57
CA ILE A 55 -0.76 -7.60 -3.92
C ILE A 55 -0.59 -7.63 -5.44
N ASN A 56 -1.46 -8.34 -6.17
CA ASN A 56 -1.40 -8.39 -7.62
C ASN A 56 -2.00 -7.17 -8.31
N THR A 57 -2.17 -6.03 -7.61
CA THR A 57 -2.51 -4.77 -8.27
C THR A 57 -1.34 -4.31 -9.15
N HIS A 58 -1.23 -4.89 -10.34
CA HIS A 58 -0.10 -4.77 -11.26
C HIS A 58 0.24 -3.30 -11.58
N ASN A 59 1.44 -2.87 -11.16
CA ASN A 59 2.25 -1.87 -11.86
C ASN A 59 3.74 -2.26 -11.73
N GLU A 60 4.57 -1.75 -12.65
CA GLU A 60 5.99 -2.11 -12.82
C GLU A 60 6.84 -2.06 -11.54
N VAL A 61 6.50 -1.23 -10.56
CA VAL A 61 7.31 -1.03 -9.34
C VAL A 61 7.17 -2.21 -8.36
N MET A 62 6.06 -2.94 -8.44
CA MET A 62 5.80 -4.05 -7.53
C MET A 62 6.64 -5.29 -7.84
N LEU A 63 7.13 -5.48 -9.07
CA LEU A 63 7.97 -6.64 -9.42
C LEU A 63 9.29 -6.67 -8.62
N GLU A 64 9.91 -5.51 -8.41
CA GLU A 64 11.16 -5.45 -7.63
C GLU A 64 10.93 -5.61 -6.12
N SER A 65 9.82 -5.08 -5.61
CA SER A 65 9.53 -5.12 -4.17
C SER A 65 8.85 -6.42 -3.74
N SER A 66 8.05 -7.04 -4.61
CA SER A 66 7.47 -8.37 -4.38
C SER A 66 8.56 -9.44 -4.30
N ALA A 67 9.69 -9.32 -4.99
CA ALA A 67 10.82 -10.23 -4.79
C ALA A 67 11.29 -10.29 -3.31
N LYS A 68 11.09 -9.22 -2.53
CA LYS A 68 11.42 -9.16 -1.10
C LYS A 68 10.30 -9.63 -0.17
N TYR A 69 9.04 -9.57 -0.61
CA TYR A 69 7.85 -9.99 0.16
C TYR A 69 7.21 -11.30 -0.34
N ARG A 70 7.74 -11.92 -1.41
CA ARG A 70 7.33 -13.22 -1.97
C ARG A 70 7.91 -14.42 -1.19
N PHE A 71 8.73 -14.14 -0.19
CA PHE A 71 9.17 -15.09 0.83
C PHE A 71 8.52 -14.73 2.17
N ILE A 72 7.24 -15.07 2.29
CA ILE A 72 6.63 -15.35 3.60
C ILE A 72 6.34 -16.85 3.55
N PRO A 73 7.05 -17.72 4.30
CA PRO A 73 6.59 -19.08 4.51
C PRO A 73 5.27 -19.10 5.27
#